data_AF-A0A428Z8I0-F1
#
_entry.id   AF-A0A428Z8I0-F1
#
_cell.length_a   1.000
_cell.length_b   1.000
_cell.length_c   1.000
_cell.angle_alpha   90.00
_cell.angle_beta   90.00
_cell.angle_gamma   90.00
#
_symmetry.space_group_name_H-M   'P 1'
#
loop_
_entity.id
_entity.type
_entity.pdbx_description
1 polymer ?
#
loop_
_entity_poly.entity_id
_entity_poly.type
_entity_poly.pdbx_seq_one_letter_code
_entity_poly.pdbx_strand_id
1 'polypeptide(L)'
;MWTSGEQFLVMDRYFLYAWQGEKDQVDALADLHWSETATEVGTGMAAVVAVDGAVKPEGWLEVFKNRKTIAIVQAQGEPYARALGKALEYPADGDHVGDVVPVPSGDMYFFSSVLGGDGDWPKAKPGKAPASWEPADDAPNGLRFDVPRGDYVLQVRWMTEPDGETCFARWLFTPVFV
;
A
#
# COMPACT_ATOMS: atom_id res chain seq x y z
N MET A 1 5.87 -4.50 -5.66
CA MET A 1 5.23 -5.80 -5.40
C MET A 1 4.24 -6.06 -6.52
N TRP A 2 4.12 -7.29 -6.98
CA TRP A 2 3.14 -7.66 -8.00
C TRP A 2 1.79 -7.99 -7.34
N THR A 3 0.69 -7.75 -8.04
CA THR A 3 -0.65 -8.17 -7.62
C THR A 3 -1.50 -8.64 -8.79
N SER A 4 -2.35 -9.64 -8.49
CA SER A 4 -3.39 -10.18 -9.37
C SER A 4 -4.79 -9.67 -9.02
N GLY A 5 -4.89 -8.58 -8.26
CA GLY A 5 -6.16 -7.97 -7.84
C GLY A 5 -6.51 -8.21 -6.37
N GLU A 6 -5.70 -9.01 -5.66
CA GLU A 6 -5.86 -9.20 -4.22
C GLU A 6 -5.50 -7.95 -3.41
N GLN A 7 -6.15 -7.80 -2.26
CA GLN A 7 -5.86 -6.71 -1.34
C GLN A 7 -4.57 -6.96 -0.58
N PHE A 8 -3.94 -5.87 -0.14
CA PHE A 8 -2.75 -5.89 0.69
C PHE A 8 -3.04 -5.21 2.01
N LEU A 9 -2.32 -5.63 3.04
CA LEU A 9 -2.38 -5.03 4.36
C LEU A 9 -1.09 -4.29 4.67
N VAL A 10 -1.24 -3.14 5.34
CA VAL A 10 -0.14 -2.36 5.89
C VAL A 10 -0.33 -2.22 7.39
N MET A 11 0.58 -2.81 8.18
CA MET A 11 0.49 -2.79 9.66
C MET A 11 1.86 -2.88 10.32
N ASP A 12 1.92 -2.55 11.62
CA ASP A 12 3.10 -2.76 12.45
C ASP A 12 3.29 -4.24 12.82
N ARG A 13 4.55 -4.63 13.01
CA ARG A 13 4.95 -5.96 13.47
C ARG A 13 4.13 -6.46 14.66
N TYR A 14 3.80 -5.57 15.60
CA TYR A 14 3.10 -5.91 16.83
C TYR A 14 1.74 -6.57 16.59
N PHE A 15 1.09 -6.30 15.46
CA PHE A 15 -0.23 -6.82 15.13
C PHE A 15 -0.21 -8.03 14.18
N LEU A 16 0.94 -8.33 13.54
CA LEU A 16 1.06 -9.40 12.54
C LEU A 16 0.54 -10.75 13.03
N TYR A 17 0.75 -11.08 14.30
CA TYR A 17 0.35 -12.39 14.86
C TYR A 17 -1.17 -12.64 14.76
N ALA A 18 -1.99 -11.59 14.66
CA ALA A 18 -3.44 -11.73 14.63
C ALA A 18 -3.99 -11.89 13.20
N TRP A 19 -3.18 -11.66 12.17
CA TRP A 19 -3.55 -11.92 10.79
C TRP A 19 -3.00 -13.29 10.35
N GLN A 20 -3.88 -14.21 10.02
CA GLN A 20 -3.53 -15.58 9.62
C GLN A 20 -3.75 -15.81 8.12
N GLY A 21 -4.39 -14.87 7.41
CA GLY A 21 -4.75 -15.04 6.00
C GLY A 21 -5.85 -16.09 5.80
N GLU A 22 -6.63 -16.35 6.86
CA GLU A 22 -7.74 -17.31 6.80
C GLU A 22 -8.85 -16.79 5.89
N LYS A 23 -9.61 -17.73 5.32
CA LYS A 23 -10.61 -17.40 4.30
C LYS A 23 -11.63 -16.37 4.78
N ASP A 24 -12.10 -16.48 6.02
CA ASP A 24 -13.04 -15.53 6.63
C ASP A 24 -12.45 -14.12 6.77
N GLN A 25 -11.16 -14.02 7.15
CA GLN A 25 -10.43 -12.76 7.21
C GLN A 25 -10.31 -12.12 5.82
N VAL A 26 -9.94 -12.92 4.81
CA VAL A 26 -9.77 -12.46 3.43
C VAL A 26 -11.10 -12.07 2.80
N ASP A 27 -12.14 -12.90 2.96
CA ASP A 27 -13.47 -12.64 2.40
C ASP A 27 -14.06 -11.35 3.00
N ALA A 28 -13.85 -11.09 4.30
CA ALA A 28 -14.29 -9.87 4.95
C ALA A 28 -13.65 -8.60 4.35
N LEU A 29 -12.42 -8.68 3.84
CA LEU A 29 -11.79 -7.55 3.15
C LEU A 29 -12.42 -7.31 1.77
N ALA A 30 -12.81 -8.37 1.06
CA ALA A 30 -13.43 -8.27 -0.27
C ALA A 30 -14.81 -7.59 -0.20
N ASP A 31 -15.48 -7.68 0.95
CA ASP A 31 -16.78 -7.04 1.21
C ASP A 31 -16.66 -5.57 1.66
N LEU A 32 -15.44 -5.04 1.87
CA LEU A 32 -15.24 -3.65 2.29
C LEU A 32 -15.68 -2.66 1.21
N HIS A 33 -16.37 -1.61 1.64
CA HIS A 33 -16.70 -0.48 0.79
C HIS A 33 -15.44 0.34 0.47
N TRP A 34 -15.40 1.00 -0.70
CA TRP A 34 -14.22 1.77 -1.16
C TRP A 34 -13.78 2.89 -0.19
N SER A 35 -14.67 3.34 0.70
CA SER A 35 -14.37 4.35 1.71
C SER A 35 -13.73 3.79 2.98
N GLU A 36 -13.78 2.48 3.18
CA GLU A 36 -13.17 1.78 4.30
C GLU A 36 -11.71 1.51 3.97
N THR A 37 -10.82 2.11 4.74
CA THR A 37 -9.38 2.14 4.41
C THR A 37 -8.52 1.33 5.37
N ALA A 38 -9.15 0.71 6.36
CA ALA A 38 -8.48 -0.14 7.33
C ALA A 38 -9.43 -1.23 7.86
N THR A 39 -8.84 -2.24 8.47
CA THR A 39 -9.53 -3.31 9.19
C THR A 39 -8.89 -3.51 10.56
N GLU A 40 -9.65 -4.05 11.50
CA GLU A 40 -9.14 -4.45 12.80
C GLU A 40 -8.29 -5.72 12.69
N VAL A 41 -7.13 -5.71 13.33
CA VAL A 41 -6.23 -6.88 13.40
C VAL A 41 -5.78 -7.07 14.85
N GLY A 42 -6.38 -8.04 15.53
CA GLY A 42 -6.14 -8.31 16.94
C GLY A 42 -6.56 -7.14 17.83
N THR A 43 -5.58 -6.38 18.32
CA THR A 43 -5.81 -5.18 19.16
C THR A 43 -5.44 -3.87 18.47
N GLY A 44 -5.09 -3.93 17.18
CA GLY A 44 -4.69 -2.77 16.39
C GLY A 44 -5.42 -2.69 15.07
N MET A 45 -4.87 -1.87 14.17
CA MET A 45 -5.43 -1.60 12.84
C MET A 45 -4.42 -1.92 11.76
N ALA A 46 -4.91 -2.42 10.64
CA ALA A 46 -4.17 -2.56 9.40
C ALA A 46 -4.83 -1.71 8.32
N ALA A 47 -4.05 -0.87 7.63
CA ALA A 47 -4.54 -0.23 6.44
C ALA A 47 -4.75 -1.26 5.32
N VAL A 48 -5.80 -1.05 4.54
CA VAL A 48 -6.14 -1.86 3.37
C VAL A 48 -5.71 -1.11 2.11
N VAL A 49 -4.84 -1.74 1.34
CA VAL A 49 -4.44 -1.31 0.00
C VAL A 49 -5.15 -2.22 -0.99
N ALA A 50 -6.27 -1.75 -1.53
CA ALA A 50 -7.02 -2.47 -2.56
C ALA A 50 -6.63 -1.91 -3.93
N VAL A 51 -6.06 -2.73 -4.81
CA VAL A 51 -5.73 -2.27 -6.15
C VAL A 51 -6.98 -1.75 -6.87
N ASP A 52 -6.83 -0.62 -7.55
CA ASP A 52 -7.90 0.01 -8.29
C ASP A 52 -7.98 -0.62 -9.68
N GLY A 53 -9.05 -1.40 -9.90
CA GLY A 53 -9.30 -2.08 -11.18
C GLY A 53 -9.44 -1.13 -12.37
N ALA A 54 -9.75 0.15 -12.14
CA ALA A 54 -9.83 1.16 -13.19
C ALA A 54 -8.44 1.71 -13.58
N VAL A 55 -7.46 1.68 -12.67
CA VAL A 55 -6.05 1.92 -13.02
C VAL A 55 -5.51 0.69 -13.73
N LYS A 56 -5.58 -0.46 -13.06
CA LYS A 56 -5.30 -1.76 -13.66
C LYS A 56 -5.71 -2.90 -12.72
N PRO A 57 -6.42 -3.93 -13.17
CA PRO A 57 -6.78 -5.05 -12.29
C PRO A 57 -5.58 -5.83 -11.77
N GLU A 58 -4.49 -5.89 -12.55
CA GLU A 58 -3.24 -6.55 -12.21
C GLU A 58 -2.09 -5.57 -12.46
N GLY A 59 -1.08 -5.55 -11.60
CA GLY A 59 0.03 -4.63 -11.81
C GLY A 59 0.99 -4.52 -10.66
N TRP A 60 1.89 -3.56 -10.79
CA TRP A 60 2.83 -3.22 -9.75
C TRP A 60 2.23 -2.27 -8.73
N LEU A 61 2.47 -2.59 -7.46
CA LEU A 61 2.40 -1.66 -6.35
C LEU A 61 3.83 -1.25 -5.97
N GLU A 62 4.13 0.02 -6.17
CA GLU A 62 5.43 0.61 -5.87
C GLU A 62 5.42 1.28 -4.51
N VAL A 63 6.42 0.97 -3.68
CA VAL A 63 6.59 1.58 -2.36
C VAL A 63 7.66 2.66 -2.45
N PHE A 64 7.25 3.91 -2.28
CA PHE A 64 8.14 5.05 -2.17
C PHE A 64 8.20 5.53 -0.74
N LYS A 65 9.41 5.82 -0.27
CA LYS A 65 9.62 6.37 1.05
C LYS A 65 10.55 7.56 0.96
N ASN A 66 10.16 8.66 1.61
CA ASN A 66 11.05 9.76 1.91
C ASN A 66 11.26 9.87 3.43
N ARG A 67 11.86 10.97 3.91
CA ARG A 67 12.13 11.15 5.35
C ARG A 67 10.88 11.31 6.21
N LYS A 68 9.75 11.65 5.61
CA LYS A 68 8.50 12.01 6.29
C LYS A 68 7.39 11.02 5.98
N THR A 69 7.20 10.64 4.73
CA THR A 69 6.02 9.89 4.27
C THR A 69 6.40 8.61 3.55
N ILE A 70 5.42 7.72 3.48
CA ILE A 70 5.45 6.50 2.67
C ILE A 70 4.28 6.58 1.71
N ALA A 71 4.52 6.33 0.43
CA ALA A 71 3.49 6.25 -0.58
C ALA A 71 3.54 4.86 -1.20
N ILE A 72 2.39 4.20 -1.26
CA ILE A 72 2.18 3.03 -2.10
C ILE A 72 1.43 3.51 -3.33
N VAL A 73 1.95 3.22 -4.51
CA VAL A 73 1.43 3.75 -5.77
C VAL A 73 1.16 2.61 -6.73
N GLN A 74 -0.04 2.63 -7.29
CA GLN A 74 -0.39 1.89 -8.49
C GLN A 74 -0.47 2.90 -9.63
N ALA A 75 0.22 2.66 -10.74
CA ALA A 75 0.22 3.60 -11.87
C ALA A 75 0.06 2.88 -13.21
N GLN A 76 -0.43 3.61 -14.20
CA GLN A 76 -0.45 3.21 -15.60
C GLN A 76 -0.12 4.41 -16.48
N GLY A 77 0.57 4.15 -17.59
CA GLY A 77 0.90 5.13 -18.60
C GLY A 77 2.30 4.91 -19.16
N GLU A 78 2.56 5.50 -20.32
CA GLU A 78 3.86 5.42 -20.98
C GLU A 78 4.54 6.81 -21.07
N PRO A 79 5.84 6.90 -20.75
CA PRO A 79 6.67 5.89 -20.08
C PRO A 79 6.24 5.66 -18.61
N TYR A 80 6.40 4.44 -18.10
CA TYR A 80 5.95 4.09 -16.73
C TYR A 80 6.55 4.99 -15.64
N ALA A 81 7.85 5.33 -15.77
CA ALA A 81 8.53 6.25 -14.86
C ALA A 81 7.88 7.65 -14.83
N ARG A 82 7.30 8.11 -15.95
CA ARG A 82 6.54 9.37 -15.99
C ARG A 82 5.25 9.25 -15.19
N ALA A 83 4.49 8.17 -15.35
CA ALA A 83 3.26 7.93 -14.59
C ALA A 83 3.52 7.92 -13.07
N LEU A 84 4.59 7.23 -12.64
CA LEU A 84 5.03 7.25 -11.25
C LEU A 84 5.43 8.65 -10.76
N GLY A 85 6.20 9.40 -11.56
CA GLY A 85 6.56 10.78 -11.24
C GLY A 85 5.33 11.67 -11.03
N LYS A 86 4.34 11.56 -11.93
CA LYS A 86 3.07 12.28 -11.82
C LYS A 86 2.28 11.92 -10.57
N ALA A 87 2.18 10.63 -10.23
CA ALA A 87 1.50 10.17 -9.02
C ALA A 87 2.13 10.72 -7.72
N LEU A 88 3.46 10.82 -7.69
CA LEU A 88 4.22 11.33 -6.55
C LEU A 88 4.17 12.87 -6.43
N GLU A 89 4.11 13.58 -7.56
CA GLU A 89 3.98 15.04 -7.59
C GLU A 89 2.53 15.51 -7.37
N TYR A 90 1.54 14.64 -7.58
CA TYR A 90 0.13 15.01 -7.47
C TYR A 90 -0.20 15.48 -6.05
N PRO A 91 -0.90 16.61 -5.87
CA PRO A 91 -1.26 17.13 -4.55
C PRO A 91 -2.00 16.09 -3.71
N ALA A 92 -1.80 16.12 -2.39
CA ALA A 92 -2.60 15.32 -1.46
C ALA A 92 -3.92 16.02 -1.06
N ASP A 93 -4.11 17.27 -1.51
CA ASP A 93 -5.32 18.03 -1.26
C ASP A 93 -6.53 17.35 -1.91
N GLY A 94 -7.52 17.00 -1.08
CA GLY A 94 -8.70 16.27 -1.52
C GLY A 94 -8.52 14.76 -1.65
N ASP A 95 -7.39 14.19 -1.18
CA ASP A 95 -7.31 12.75 -0.93
C ASP A 95 -8.34 12.39 0.15
N HIS A 96 -8.94 11.21 0.04
CA HIS A 96 -9.83 10.68 1.08
C HIS A 96 -9.01 10.43 2.34
N VAL A 97 -9.36 11.10 3.44
CA VAL A 97 -8.69 10.89 4.72
C VAL A 97 -9.22 9.60 5.31
N GLY A 98 -8.33 8.60 5.37
CA GLY A 98 -8.60 7.29 5.92
C GLY A 98 -8.26 7.20 7.41
N ASP A 99 -8.14 5.96 7.85
CA ASP A 99 -7.88 5.59 9.23
C ASP A 99 -6.43 5.88 9.66
N VAL A 100 -6.23 5.87 10.98
CA VAL A 100 -4.91 5.95 11.60
C VAL A 100 -4.33 4.56 11.76
N VAL A 101 -3.11 4.35 11.28
CA VAL A 101 -2.35 3.11 11.45
C VAL A 101 -1.31 3.31 12.57
N PRO A 102 -1.46 2.62 13.71
CA PRO A 102 -0.49 2.70 14.80
C PRO A 102 0.78 1.91 14.49
N VAL A 103 1.95 2.51 14.75
CA VAL A 103 3.26 1.90 14.49
C VAL A 103 4.16 1.96 15.73
N PRO A 104 3.84 1.17 16.78
CA PRO A 104 4.55 1.21 18.05
C PRO A 104 5.98 0.65 17.98
N SER A 105 6.26 -0.32 17.09
CA SER A 105 7.59 -0.93 17.00
C SER A 105 8.53 -0.12 16.13
N GLY A 106 7.99 0.53 15.10
CA GLY A 106 8.75 1.18 14.02
C GLY A 106 9.07 0.24 12.86
N ASP A 107 8.55 -0.99 12.89
CA ASP A 107 8.69 -1.98 11.83
C ASP A 107 7.33 -2.16 11.12
N MET A 108 7.16 -1.51 9.97
CA MET A 108 5.95 -1.60 9.16
C MET A 108 6.08 -2.70 8.10
N TYR A 109 5.00 -3.42 7.88
CA TYR A 109 4.89 -4.52 6.92
C TYR A 109 3.81 -4.18 5.90
N PHE A 110 4.06 -4.53 4.64
CA PHE A 110 3.15 -4.40 3.51
C PHE A 110 3.13 -5.74 2.79
N PHE A 111 2.01 -6.46 2.81
CA PHE A 111 1.97 -7.83 2.30
C PHE A 111 0.58 -8.21 1.80
N SER A 112 0.52 -9.19 0.92
CA SER A 112 -0.73 -9.70 0.35
C SER A 112 -1.62 -10.28 1.46
N SER A 113 -2.89 -9.90 1.51
CA SER A 113 -3.81 -10.25 2.61
C SER A 113 -4.09 -11.75 2.69
N VAL A 114 -3.92 -12.48 1.58
CA VAL A 114 -4.10 -13.94 1.54
C VAL A 114 -2.97 -14.71 2.24
N LEU A 115 -1.93 -14.00 2.70
CA LEU A 115 -0.80 -14.58 3.42
C LEU A 115 -0.93 -14.28 4.92
N GLY A 116 -0.52 -15.24 5.75
CA GLY A 116 -0.44 -15.06 7.20
C GLY A 116 0.71 -14.13 7.61
N GLY A 117 0.55 -13.46 8.74
CA GLY A 117 1.55 -12.53 9.29
C GLY A 117 2.85 -13.19 9.75
N ASP A 118 2.93 -14.52 9.73
CA ASP A 118 4.12 -15.34 9.99
C ASP A 118 5.05 -15.49 8.77
N GLY A 119 4.68 -14.90 7.62
CA GLY A 119 5.52 -14.90 6.42
C GLY A 119 6.91 -14.28 6.62
N ASP A 120 7.89 -14.76 5.84
CA ASP A 120 9.22 -14.17 5.82
C ASP A 120 9.26 -12.97 4.86
N TRP A 121 9.13 -11.78 5.44
CA TRP A 121 9.06 -10.54 4.69
C TRP A 121 10.44 -9.91 4.49
N PRO A 122 10.97 -9.84 3.25
CA PRO A 122 12.26 -9.24 3.01
C PRO A 122 12.24 -7.75 3.37
N LYS A 123 13.36 -7.28 3.93
CA LYS A 123 13.53 -5.84 4.19
C LYS A 123 13.62 -5.09 2.86
N ALA A 124 12.78 -4.07 2.69
CA ALA A 124 12.76 -3.23 1.51
C ALA A 124 14.14 -2.61 1.27
N LYS A 125 14.61 -2.70 0.03
CA LYS A 125 15.87 -2.10 -0.42
C LYS A 125 15.55 -1.04 -1.46
N PRO A 126 16.11 0.18 -1.36
CA PRO A 126 15.97 1.18 -2.40
C PRO A 126 16.45 0.62 -3.74
N GLY A 127 15.66 0.83 -4.78
CA GLY A 127 15.95 0.39 -6.14
C GLY A 127 15.59 1.48 -7.15
N LYS A 128 15.86 1.21 -8.43
CA LYS A 128 15.32 2.01 -9.52
C LYS A 128 13.84 1.67 -9.67
N ALA A 129 13.01 2.66 -10.01
CA ALA A 129 11.67 2.38 -10.48
C ALA A 129 11.75 1.44 -11.70
N PRO A 130 10.83 0.47 -11.84
CA PRO A 130 10.85 -0.41 -13.00
C PRO A 130 10.59 0.39 -14.28
N ALA A 131 11.09 -0.14 -15.40
CA ALA A 131 10.95 0.52 -16.70
C ALA A 131 9.58 0.26 -17.34
N SER A 132 8.95 -0.86 -16.99
CA SER A 132 7.63 -1.28 -17.47
C SER A 132 6.77 -1.76 -16.30
N TRP A 133 5.49 -1.94 -16.57
CA TRP A 133 4.53 -2.50 -15.63
C TRP A 133 4.50 -4.03 -15.64
N GLU A 134 5.36 -4.71 -16.40
CA GLU A 134 5.36 -6.18 -16.48
C GLU A 134 6.00 -6.78 -15.23
N PRO A 135 5.46 -7.92 -14.72
CA PRO A 135 5.98 -8.54 -13.50
C PRO A 135 7.45 -8.94 -13.68
N ALA A 136 8.23 -8.75 -12.62
CA ALA A 136 9.55 -9.35 -12.50
C ALA A 136 9.36 -10.78 -11.99
N ASP A 137 10.15 -11.72 -12.49
CA ASP A 137 10.08 -13.14 -12.12
C ASP A 137 10.27 -13.38 -10.61
N ASP A 138 10.85 -12.44 -9.87
CA ASP A 138 11.20 -12.51 -8.46
C ASP A 138 10.45 -11.48 -7.57
N ALA A 139 9.32 -10.94 -8.05
CA ALA A 139 8.56 -9.95 -7.29
C ALA A 139 8.10 -10.51 -5.92
N PRO A 140 8.42 -9.84 -4.79
CA PRO A 140 8.00 -10.33 -3.48
C PRO A 140 6.52 -10.04 -3.23
N ASN A 141 5.84 -10.97 -2.54
CA ASN A 141 4.44 -10.85 -2.11
C ASN A 141 4.26 -10.09 -0.79
N GLY A 142 5.37 -9.59 -0.24
CA GLY A 142 5.39 -8.74 0.94
C GLY A 142 6.75 -8.10 1.17
N LEU A 143 6.76 -7.01 1.92
CA LEU A 143 7.92 -6.22 2.26
C LEU A 143 7.81 -5.75 3.70
N ARG A 144 8.95 -5.60 4.37
CA ARG A 144 9.06 -4.84 5.62
C ARG A 144 9.94 -3.62 5.45
N PHE A 145 9.61 -2.52 6.09
CA PHE A 145 10.41 -1.30 6.06
C PHE A 145 10.35 -0.57 7.39
N ASP A 146 11.51 -0.11 7.86
CA ASP A 146 11.61 0.65 9.10
C ASP A 146 10.96 2.02 8.94
N VAL A 147 10.30 2.53 9.96
CA VAL A 147 9.68 3.87 9.98
C VAL A 147 9.83 4.46 11.39
N PRO A 148 9.77 5.80 11.54
CA PRO A 148 9.58 6.39 12.86
C PRO A 148 8.39 5.77 13.60
N ARG A 149 8.54 5.54 14.91
CA ARG A 149 7.43 5.09 15.75
C ARG A 149 6.37 6.18 15.85
N GLY A 150 5.12 5.75 15.95
CA GLY A 150 3.98 6.64 16.16
C GLY A 150 2.81 6.28 15.26
N ASP A 151 1.87 7.20 15.18
CA ASP A 151 0.65 7.03 14.40
C ASP A 151 0.81 7.61 13.00
N TYR A 152 0.24 6.95 12.00
CA TYR A 152 0.26 7.40 10.61
C TYR A 152 -1.16 7.58 10.12
N VAL A 153 -1.50 8.79 9.68
CA VAL A 153 -2.75 9.03 8.95
C VAL A 153 -2.58 8.52 7.54
N LEU A 154 -3.52 7.67 7.11
CA LEU A 154 -3.65 7.27 5.73
C LEU A 154 -4.47 8.30 4.95
N GLN A 155 -3.97 8.67 3.77
CA GLN A 155 -4.72 9.40 2.76
C GLN A 155 -4.78 8.57 1.49
N VAL A 156 -5.97 8.39 0.93
CA VAL A 156 -6.20 7.54 -0.24
C VAL A 156 -6.66 8.38 -1.41
N ARG A 157 -5.97 8.22 -2.53
CA ARG A 157 -6.41 8.70 -3.84
C ARG A 157 -6.69 7.50 -4.72
N TRP A 158 -7.95 7.30 -5.06
CA TRP A 158 -8.37 6.32 -6.06
C TRP A 158 -8.09 6.85 -7.48
N MET A 159 -8.43 6.06 -8.51
CA MET A 159 -8.10 6.35 -9.92
C MET A 159 -8.20 7.84 -10.26
N THR A 160 -7.06 8.39 -10.66
CA THR A 160 -6.90 9.81 -11.01
C THR A 160 -6.06 9.95 -12.27
N GLU A 161 -6.52 10.79 -13.21
CA GLU A 161 -5.83 11.11 -14.46
C GLU A 161 -5.20 12.51 -14.38
N PRO A 162 -3.88 12.65 -14.16
CA PRO A 162 -3.26 13.96 -14.05
C PRO A 162 -3.05 14.68 -15.40
N ASP A 163 -3.00 13.95 -16.52
CA ASP A 163 -2.73 14.55 -17.85
C ASP A 163 -3.36 13.81 -19.04
N GLY A 164 -4.38 12.97 -18.81
CA GLY A 164 -5.12 12.25 -19.86
C GLY A 164 -4.37 11.10 -20.54
N GLU A 165 -3.10 10.91 -20.22
CA GLU A 165 -2.25 9.81 -20.76
C GLU A 165 -1.75 8.87 -19.65
N THR A 166 -1.84 9.32 -18.41
CA THR A 166 -1.43 8.57 -17.23
C THR A 166 -2.59 8.50 -16.26
N CYS A 167 -2.64 7.44 -15.47
CA CYS A 167 -3.54 7.34 -14.33
C CYS A 167 -2.85 6.64 -13.16
N PHE A 168 -3.34 6.88 -11.95
CA PHE A 168 -2.77 6.27 -10.74
C PHE A 168 -3.81 6.16 -9.62
N ALA A 169 -3.49 5.29 -8.65
CA ALA A 169 -4.03 5.28 -7.30
C ALA A 169 -2.87 5.35 -6.29
N ARG A 170 -3.11 5.95 -5.12
CA ARG A 170 -2.08 6.21 -4.11
C ARG A 170 -2.63 6.03 -2.69
N TRP A 171 -1.85 5.37 -1.86
CA TRP A 171 -2.02 5.29 -0.41
C TRP A 171 -0.84 5.99 0.25
N LEU A 172 -1.09 7.15 0.84
CA LEU A 172 -0.08 8.01 1.44
C LEU A 172 -0.19 7.96 2.96
N PHE A 173 0.87 7.46 3.60
CA PHE A 173 1.02 7.40 5.05
C PHE A 173 1.85 8.58 5.53
N THR A 174 1.25 9.43 6.36
CA THR A 174 1.89 10.60 6.94
C THR A 174 1.90 10.50 8.48
N PRO A 175 3.06 10.63 9.13
CA PRO A 175 3.13 10.63 10.59
C PRO A 175 2.27 11.72 11.19
N VAL A 176 1.51 11.38 12.23
CA VAL A 176 0.85 12.33 13.12
C VAL A 176 1.91 12.85 14.08
N PHE A 177 2.43 14.04 13.80
CA PHE A 177 3.28 14.72 14.77
C PHE A 177 2.39 15.28 15.87
N VAL A 178 2.52 14.72 17.07
CA VAL A 178 1.97 15.28 18.32
C VAL A 178 3.00 16.18 18.96
#